data_AF-A0A7V4Y4Y4-F1
#
_entry.id   AF-A0A7V4Y4Y4-F1
#
_cell.length_a   1.000
_cell.length_b   1.000
_cell.length_c   1.000
_cell.angle_alpha   90.00
_cell.angle_beta   90.00
_cell.angle_gamma   90.00
#
_symmetry.space_group_name_H-M   'P 1'
#
loop_
_entity.id
_entity.type
_entity.pdbx_description
1 polymer ?
#
loop_
_entity_poly.entity_id
_entity_poly.type
_entity_poly.pdbx_seq_one_letter_code
_entity_poly.pdbx_strand_id
1 'polypeptide(L)'
;MDLGLHLTLTDTNSKADPEVVAIAEQLNPTRGNAFGKVWDLFGQRATPLTTDEFKVLARTYTTPSVATGTSGSGLLWDSTSATTNLPINSTQIDRITVGDVLLVDNEVVVVKSVNRSTNTIDVYERGAGETDPAAHGTAAVTAKIIGNAAIEGKVDVEAKAEQTAVYTNYCQLVEEAVNLSFEDTEQMRKIGRTEQVLKAEAIDRARVKMARTAIFGVASAPSVSAPGMTRGLQQWLKLSGGITTNVGGAFTETALKNMLQTIRQTGGNVNAIVMSVAKKMTFNTFTGAGVTAVNLDAKQNSAGRILDSYLADGFGAIPIVV
;
A
#
# COMPACT_ATOMS: atom_id res chain seq x y z
N MET A 1 -11.77 33.77 34.74
CA MET A 1 -11.93 32.31 34.65
C MET A 1 -11.29 31.94 33.33
N ASP A 2 -10.13 31.30 33.41
CA ASP A 2 -9.19 31.14 32.31
C ASP A 2 -9.77 30.21 31.23
N LEU A 3 -9.93 30.72 30.01
CA LEU A 3 -10.42 29.99 28.84
C LEU A 3 -9.21 29.44 28.09
N GLY A 4 -8.58 28.40 28.64
CA GLY A 4 -7.34 27.82 28.12
C GLY A 4 -7.58 26.93 26.90
N LEU A 5 -6.82 27.16 25.83
CA LEU A 5 -6.75 26.32 24.63
C LEU A 5 -6.10 24.97 24.98
N HIS A 6 -6.75 23.85 24.62
CA HIS A 6 -6.34 22.49 24.98
C HIS A 6 -5.24 21.96 24.04
N LEU A 7 -4.11 21.48 24.57
CA LEU A 7 -2.98 20.98 23.78
C LEU A 7 -2.66 19.48 24.00
N THR A 8 -2.99 18.87 25.14
CA THR A 8 -2.73 17.44 25.42
C THR A 8 -3.74 16.83 26.42
N LEU A 9 -3.99 15.52 26.31
CA LEU A 9 -5.01 14.75 27.05
C LEU A 9 -4.61 14.36 28.50
N THR A 10 -3.45 14.81 29.00
CA THR A 10 -2.84 14.27 30.23
C THR A 10 -2.28 15.33 31.19
N ASP A 11 -2.68 16.60 31.07
CA ASP A 11 -2.25 17.64 32.00
C ASP A 11 -2.92 17.48 33.38
N THR A 12 -2.08 17.47 34.42
CA THR A 12 -2.42 17.36 35.85
C THR A 12 -3.36 18.46 36.36
N ASN A 13 -3.44 19.62 35.70
CA ASN A 13 -4.32 20.72 36.08
C ASN A 13 -5.65 20.75 35.30
N SER A 14 -5.82 19.86 34.33
CA SER A 14 -6.94 19.87 33.41
C SER A 14 -8.00 18.84 33.83
N LYS A 15 -9.14 19.28 34.39
CA LYS A 15 -10.33 18.44 34.49
C LYS A 15 -10.97 18.34 33.09
N ALA A 16 -10.45 17.43 32.26
CA ALA A 16 -11.12 17.09 31.01
C ALA A 16 -12.54 16.59 31.31
N ASP A 17 -13.50 16.93 30.44
CA ASP A 17 -14.87 16.44 30.56
C ASP A 17 -14.84 14.90 30.60
N PRO A 18 -15.35 14.25 31.66
CA PRO A 18 -15.30 12.81 31.80
C PRO A 18 -15.95 12.08 30.62
N GLU A 19 -16.90 12.71 29.90
CA GLU A 19 -17.49 12.12 28.69
C GLU A 19 -16.50 12.08 27.53
N VAL A 20 -15.67 13.11 27.35
CA VAL A 20 -14.64 13.17 26.28
C VAL A 20 -13.51 12.18 26.58
N VAL A 21 -13.09 12.09 27.84
CA VAL A 21 -12.09 11.09 28.27
C VAL A 21 -12.62 9.67 28.10
N ALA A 22 -13.88 9.42 28.48
CA ALA A 22 -14.52 8.12 28.29
C ALA A 22 -14.68 7.74 26.80
N ILE A 23 -14.96 8.70 25.91
CA ILE A 23 -15.01 8.46 24.47
C ILE A 23 -13.61 8.16 23.93
N ALA A 24 -12.57 8.88 24.35
CA ALA A 24 -11.19 8.63 23.95
C ALA A 24 -10.68 7.26 24.46
N GLU A 25 -11.00 6.87 25.69
CA GLU A 25 -10.69 5.55 26.25
C GLU A 25 -11.52 4.42 25.63
N GLN A 26 -12.72 4.69 25.11
CA GLN A 26 -13.52 3.70 24.37
C GLN A 26 -13.18 3.61 22.88
N LEU A 27 -12.54 4.63 22.31
CA LEU A 27 -11.88 4.57 21.01
C LEU A 27 -10.58 3.74 21.07
N ASN A 28 -10.16 3.31 22.26
CA ASN A 28 -9.04 2.40 22.45
C ASN A 28 -9.37 1.03 21.83
N PRO A 29 -8.46 0.40 21.06
CA PRO A 29 -8.79 -0.48 19.93
C PRO A 29 -9.33 -1.86 20.26
N THR A 30 -9.48 -2.22 21.53
CA THR A 30 -9.90 -3.57 21.96
C THR A 30 -11.40 -3.83 21.84
N ARG A 31 -12.22 -2.84 21.47
CA ARG A 31 -13.70 -2.96 21.46
C ARG A 31 -14.40 -2.63 20.13
N GLY A 32 -13.70 -2.10 19.12
CA GLY A 32 -14.25 -1.81 17.79
C GLY A 32 -14.15 -2.99 16.83
N ASN A 33 -15.03 -3.98 16.98
CA ASN A 33 -14.84 -5.36 16.46
C ASN A 33 -14.73 -5.58 14.93
N ALA A 34 -14.87 -4.57 14.07
CA ALA A 34 -14.77 -4.77 12.60
C ALA A 34 -14.12 -3.62 11.79
N PHE A 35 -13.96 -2.43 12.37
CA PHE A 35 -13.42 -1.28 11.60
C PHE A 35 -12.28 -0.54 12.29
N GLY A 36 -12.19 -0.60 13.63
CA GLY A 36 -11.09 0.02 14.38
C GLY A 36 -9.74 -0.65 14.11
N LYS A 37 -9.74 -1.95 13.80
CA LYS A 37 -8.50 -2.72 13.53
C LYS A 37 -7.73 -2.27 12.29
N VAL A 38 -8.40 -1.65 11.32
CA VAL A 38 -7.70 -1.06 10.15
C VAL A 38 -6.99 0.23 10.55
N TRP A 39 -7.53 0.96 11.53
CA TRP A 39 -6.90 2.17 12.05
C TRP A 39 -5.58 1.86 12.77
N ASP A 40 -5.52 0.76 13.53
CA ASP A 40 -4.31 0.29 14.25
C ASP A 40 -3.14 -0.04 13.33
N LEU A 41 -3.39 -0.34 12.05
CA LEU A 41 -2.33 -0.61 11.07
C LEU A 41 -1.61 0.67 10.63
N PHE A 42 -2.23 1.84 10.82
CA PHE A 42 -1.55 3.12 10.60
C PHE A 42 -0.72 3.42 11.84
N GLY A 43 0.61 3.37 11.72
CA GLY A 43 1.51 3.63 12.85
C GLY A 43 1.18 4.96 13.54
N GLN A 44 1.04 4.92 14.87
CA GLN A 44 0.80 6.11 15.67
C GLN A 44 2.03 7.02 15.57
N ARG A 45 1.85 8.22 15.03
CA ARG A 45 2.93 9.19 14.89
C ARG A 45 3.32 9.71 16.28
N ALA A 46 4.62 9.75 16.56
CA ALA A 46 5.17 10.20 17.85
C ALA A 46 4.95 11.69 18.15
N THR A 47 4.50 12.48 17.16
CA THR A 47 4.23 13.91 17.30
C THR A 47 2.76 14.21 16.99
N PRO A 48 2.06 14.95 17.86
CA PRO A 48 0.70 15.42 17.59
C PRO A 48 0.66 16.24 16.29
N LEU A 49 -0.44 16.14 15.55
CA LEU A 49 -0.69 16.99 14.38
C LEU A 49 -0.92 18.43 14.85
N THR A 50 -0.04 19.34 14.44
CA THR A 50 -0.19 20.78 14.63
C THR A 50 -0.77 21.49 13.40
N THR A 51 -1.06 20.74 12.34
CA THR A 51 -1.55 21.22 11.04
C THR A 51 -2.68 20.33 10.54
N ASP A 52 -3.69 20.92 9.88
CA ASP A 52 -4.86 20.22 9.29
C ASP A 52 -4.54 19.37 8.06
N GLU A 53 -3.25 19.30 7.70
CA GLU A 53 -2.70 18.50 6.64
C GLU A 53 -1.69 17.50 7.19
N PHE A 54 -1.73 16.28 6.67
CA PHE A 54 -0.66 15.30 6.84
C PHE A 54 -0.12 14.84 5.49
N LYS A 55 1.21 14.81 5.39
CA LYS A 55 1.91 14.40 4.18
C LYS A 55 2.45 12.99 4.38
N VAL A 56 2.14 12.10 3.46
CA VAL A 56 2.73 10.77 3.37
C VAL A 56 3.77 10.81 2.26
N LEU A 57 5.00 10.47 2.62
CA LEU A 57 6.11 10.36 1.70
C LEU A 57 6.22 8.89 1.28
N ALA A 58 6.10 8.63 -0.02
CA ALA A 58 6.31 7.31 -0.58
C ALA A 58 7.55 7.33 -1.46
N ARG A 59 8.53 6.50 -1.10
CA ARG A 59 9.70 6.23 -1.93
C ARG A 59 9.44 4.94 -2.69
N THR A 60 9.45 5.02 -4.01
CA THR A 60 9.35 3.83 -4.87
C THR A 60 10.76 3.44 -5.27
N TYR A 61 11.16 2.20 -4.99
CA TYR A 61 12.41 1.67 -5.51
C TYR A 61 12.26 1.39 -7.00
N THR A 62 13.21 1.91 -7.78
CA THR A 62 13.27 1.63 -9.21
C THR A 62 13.54 0.15 -9.41
N THR A 63 12.66 -0.53 -10.16
CA THR A 63 12.84 -1.95 -10.49
C THR A 63 14.18 -2.14 -11.23
N PRO A 64 15.01 -3.14 -10.88
CA PRO A 64 16.30 -3.40 -11.51
C PRO A 64 16.14 -4.09 -12.88
N SER A 65 15.27 -3.55 -13.73
CA SER A 65 15.04 -4.02 -15.09
C SER A 65 14.57 -2.90 -16.00
N VAL A 66 14.90 -3.05 -17.28
CA VAL A 66 14.61 -2.13 -18.37
C VAL A 66 14.23 -2.94 -19.60
N ALA A 67 13.32 -2.43 -20.41
CA ALA A 67 13.01 -3.00 -21.71
C ALA A 67 13.92 -2.36 -22.76
N THR A 68 14.48 -3.17 -23.64
CA THR A 68 15.11 -2.68 -24.86
C THR A 68 14.05 -1.97 -25.72
N GLY A 69 14.48 -0.96 -26.46
CA GLY A 69 13.61 -0.29 -27.42
C GLY A 69 13.37 -1.18 -28.65
N THR A 70 12.21 -1.03 -29.26
CA THR A 70 11.91 -1.66 -30.56
C THR A 70 12.93 -1.19 -31.59
N SER A 71 13.66 -2.11 -32.21
CA SER A 71 14.61 -1.75 -33.26
C SER A 71 13.82 -1.46 -34.54
N GLY A 72 13.47 -0.19 -34.76
CA GLY A 72 12.66 0.26 -35.91
C GLY A 72 13.27 -0.04 -37.30
N SER A 73 14.50 -0.56 -37.35
CA SER A 73 15.22 -0.91 -38.58
C SER A 73 15.92 -2.28 -38.56
N GLY A 74 15.75 -3.12 -37.53
CA GLY A 74 16.33 -4.48 -37.49
C GLY A 74 17.86 -4.56 -37.44
N LEU A 75 18.56 -3.52 -36.98
CA LEU A 75 20.05 -3.49 -36.99
C LEU A 75 20.73 -3.28 -35.63
N LEU A 76 20.00 -2.86 -34.58
CA LEU A 76 20.61 -2.47 -33.31
C LEU A 76 20.70 -3.67 -32.35
N TRP A 77 19.64 -3.95 -31.59
CA TRP A 77 19.59 -5.16 -30.74
C TRP A 77 19.50 -6.47 -31.53
N ASP A 78 19.16 -6.40 -32.82
CA ASP A 78 19.05 -7.54 -33.73
C ASP A 78 20.39 -7.93 -34.38
N SER A 79 21.46 -7.19 -34.08
CA SER A 79 22.82 -7.52 -34.52
C SER A 79 23.64 -8.05 -33.34
N THR A 80 24.52 -9.00 -33.62
CA THR A 80 25.50 -9.55 -32.66
C THR A 80 26.71 -8.64 -32.45
N SER A 81 26.86 -7.57 -33.25
CA SER A 81 28.06 -6.71 -33.26
C SER A 81 27.78 -5.24 -32.95
N ALA A 82 26.51 -4.83 -32.88
CA ALA A 82 26.17 -3.44 -32.58
C ALA A 82 26.48 -3.12 -31.11
N THR A 83 27.40 -2.17 -30.90
CA THR A 83 27.81 -1.70 -29.57
C THR A 83 27.41 -0.25 -29.29
N THR A 84 26.83 0.44 -30.26
CA THR A 84 26.47 1.86 -30.14
C THR A 84 25.01 2.10 -30.48
N ASN A 85 24.44 3.16 -29.90
CA ASN A 85 23.06 3.59 -30.12
C ASN A 85 22.01 2.50 -29.88
N LEU A 86 22.26 1.58 -28.95
CA LEU A 86 21.31 0.52 -28.62
C LEU A 86 20.08 1.14 -27.94
N PRO A 87 18.88 1.00 -28.49
CA PRO A 87 17.71 1.72 -28.00
C PRO A 87 17.21 1.10 -26.70
N ILE A 88 16.79 1.93 -25.75
CA ILE A 88 16.13 1.55 -24.51
C ILE A 88 14.76 2.23 -24.48
N ASN A 89 13.79 1.62 -23.80
CA ASN A 89 12.49 2.26 -23.63
C ASN A 89 12.62 3.65 -23.00
N SER A 90 12.04 4.65 -23.66
CA SER A 90 12.10 6.06 -23.24
C SER A 90 11.63 6.32 -21.81
N THR A 91 10.75 5.49 -21.25
CA THR A 91 10.25 5.65 -19.87
C THR A 91 11.16 4.99 -18.84
N GLN A 92 12.25 4.35 -19.26
CA GLN A 92 13.11 3.51 -18.41
C GLN A 92 14.60 3.81 -18.54
N ILE A 93 15.02 4.71 -19.44
CA ILE A 93 16.43 5.08 -19.62
C ILE A 93 17.06 5.65 -18.34
N ASP A 94 16.28 6.36 -17.53
CA ASP A 94 16.75 6.96 -16.26
C ASP A 94 17.14 5.92 -15.19
N ARG A 95 16.81 4.64 -15.42
CA ARG A 95 17.12 3.54 -14.49
C ARG A 95 18.53 2.98 -14.68
N ILE A 96 19.12 3.23 -15.85
CA ILE A 96 20.44 2.74 -16.24
C ILE A 96 21.46 3.82 -15.92
N THR A 97 22.57 3.39 -15.31
CA THR A 97 23.75 4.22 -15.10
C THR A 97 24.94 3.66 -15.86
N VAL A 98 25.94 4.51 -16.13
CA VAL A 98 27.20 4.06 -16.70
C VAL A 98 27.83 2.98 -15.80
N GLY A 99 28.34 1.91 -16.42
CA GLY A 99 28.89 0.75 -15.73
C GLY A 99 27.85 -0.31 -15.32
N ASP A 100 26.55 -0.06 -15.49
CA ASP A 100 25.55 -1.10 -15.21
C ASP A 100 25.77 -2.32 -16.12
N VAL A 101 25.66 -3.50 -15.52
CA VAL A 101 25.73 -4.78 -16.22
C VAL A 101 24.30 -5.26 -16.48
N LEU A 102 23.97 -5.45 -17.75
CA LEU A 102 22.65 -5.86 -18.19
C LEU A 102 22.69 -7.31 -18.65
N LEU A 103 21.75 -8.13 -18.19
CA LEU A 103 21.46 -9.45 -18.72
C LEU A 103 20.24 -9.33 -19.65
N VAL A 104 20.46 -9.50 -20.94
CA VAL A 104 19.43 -9.50 -21.98
C VAL A 104 19.26 -10.94 -22.45
N ASP A 105 18.14 -11.58 -22.11
CA ASP A 105 17.95 -13.03 -22.24
C ASP A 105 19.10 -13.83 -21.58
N ASN A 106 20.04 -14.33 -22.38
CA ASN A 106 21.24 -15.06 -21.95
C ASN A 106 22.55 -14.31 -22.25
N GLU A 107 22.48 -13.11 -22.82
CA GLU A 107 23.64 -12.27 -23.14
C GLU A 107 23.89 -11.26 -22.02
N VAL A 108 25.13 -11.11 -21.60
CA VAL A 108 25.55 -10.05 -20.67
C VAL A 108 26.21 -8.92 -21.44
N VAL A 109 25.83 -7.67 -21.15
CA VAL A 109 26.44 -6.47 -21.73
C VAL A 109 26.76 -5.45 -20.64
N VAL A 110 27.84 -4.69 -20.84
CA VAL A 110 28.28 -3.65 -19.89
C VAL A 110 28.10 -2.27 -20.50
N VAL A 111 27.35 -1.40 -19.82
CA VAL A 111 27.01 -0.06 -20.30
C VAL A 111 28.23 0.86 -20.23
N LYS A 112 28.61 1.43 -21.36
CA LYS A 112 29.72 2.38 -21.51
C LYS A 112 29.26 3.83 -21.43
N SER A 113 28.13 4.15 -22.05
CA SER A 113 27.56 5.50 -22.07
C SER A 113 26.03 5.42 -22.12
N VAL A 114 25.37 6.46 -21.64
CA VAL A 114 23.91 6.59 -21.65
C VAL A 114 23.54 7.94 -22.26
N ASN A 115 22.71 7.93 -23.30
CA ASN A 115 22.14 9.13 -23.88
C ASN A 115 20.64 9.21 -23.59
N ARG A 116 20.27 10.02 -22.59
CA ARG A 116 18.88 10.22 -22.17
C ARG A 116 18.05 11.07 -23.14
N SER A 117 18.69 11.83 -24.03
CA SER A 117 17.98 12.65 -25.02
C SER A 117 17.43 11.80 -26.16
N THR A 118 18.19 10.77 -26.57
CA THR A 118 17.82 9.85 -27.65
C THR A 118 17.33 8.49 -27.15
N ASN A 119 17.35 8.25 -25.84
CA ASN A 119 17.01 6.98 -25.19
C ASN A 119 17.86 5.81 -25.71
N THR A 120 19.16 6.04 -25.89
CA THR A 120 20.10 5.03 -26.37
C THR A 120 21.25 4.83 -25.39
N ILE A 121 21.85 3.64 -25.43
CA ILE A 121 23.07 3.31 -24.69
C ILE A 121 24.16 2.86 -25.66
N ASP A 122 25.41 3.10 -25.28
CA ASP A 122 26.55 2.39 -25.85
C ASP A 122 27.06 1.39 -24.83
N VAL A 123 27.52 0.23 -25.30
CA VAL A 123 28.10 -0.83 -24.48
C VAL A 123 29.57 -1.01 -24.83
N TYR A 124 30.37 -1.55 -23.90
CA TYR A 124 31.78 -1.86 -24.18
C TYR A 124 31.91 -2.96 -25.24
N GLU A 125 31.13 -4.01 -25.05
CA GLU A 125 31.06 -5.16 -25.94
C GLU A 125 29.70 -5.84 -25.82
N ARG A 126 29.38 -6.64 -26.83
CA ARG A 126 28.28 -7.61 -26.81
C ARG A 126 28.85 -8.95 -26.33
N GLY A 127 28.07 -9.73 -25.59
CA GLY A 127 28.55 -11.03 -25.06
C GLY A 127 29.72 -10.90 -24.07
N ALA A 128 29.58 -10.04 -23.07
CA ALA A 128 30.58 -9.89 -22.02
C ALA A 128 30.57 -11.11 -21.07
N GLY A 129 31.71 -11.36 -20.40
CA GLY A 129 31.79 -12.37 -19.33
C GLY A 129 31.51 -13.80 -19.79
N GLU A 130 32.11 -14.21 -20.91
CA GLU A 130 31.97 -15.55 -21.52
C GLU A 130 30.56 -15.87 -22.04
N THR A 131 29.70 -14.85 -22.20
CA THR A 131 28.42 -15.02 -22.90
C THR A 131 28.58 -14.78 -24.40
N ASP A 132 27.79 -15.46 -25.22
CA ASP A 132 27.82 -15.25 -26.67
C ASP A 132 26.91 -14.09 -27.07
N PRO A 133 27.36 -13.16 -27.94
CA PRO A 133 26.49 -12.12 -28.50
C PRO A 133 25.27 -12.72 -29.20
N ALA A 134 24.08 -12.21 -28.92
CA ALA A 134 22.83 -12.68 -29.49
C ALA A 134 22.10 -11.60 -30.30
N ALA A 135 21.32 -12.02 -31.29
CA ALA A 135 20.35 -11.15 -31.95
C ALA A 135 19.02 -11.25 -31.19
N HIS A 136 18.56 -10.13 -30.62
CA HIS A 136 17.33 -10.08 -29.81
C HIS A 136 16.09 -9.68 -30.62
N GLY A 137 16.18 -9.69 -31.95
CA GLY A 137 15.05 -9.40 -32.84
C GLY A 137 14.60 -7.93 -32.81
N THR A 138 13.40 -7.72 -33.36
CA THR A 138 12.79 -6.39 -33.48
C THR A 138 11.87 -6.02 -32.32
N ALA A 139 11.43 -7.00 -31.54
CA ALA A 139 10.57 -6.79 -30.38
C ALA A 139 11.36 -6.30 -29.15
N ALA A 140 10.68 -5.62 -28.24
CA ALA A 140 11.27 -5.22 -26.97
C ALA A 140 11.51 -6.45 -26.09
N VAL A 141 12.74 -6.59 -25.59
CA VAL A 141 13.18 -7.65 -24.68
C VAL A 141 13.46 -7.02 -23.31
N THR A 142 13.16 -7.76 -22.23
CA THR A 142 13.43 -7.27 -20.87
C THR A 142 14.87 -7.59 -20.47
N ALA A 143 15.68 -6.54 -20.30
CA ALA A 143 17.02 -6.61 -19.74
C ALA A 143 16.98 -6.43 -18.21
N LYS A 144 17.68 -7.30 -17.48
CA LYS A 144 17.83 -7.22 -16.02
C LYS A 144 19.15 -6.55 -15.66
N ILE A 145 19.13 -5.63 -14.71
CA ILE A 145 20.36 -5.02 -14.17
C ILE A 145 20.90 -5.98 -13.10
N ILE A 146 22.02 -6.65 -13.39
CA ILE A 146 22.59 -7.70 -12.52
C ILE A 146 23.73 -7.21 -11.64
N GLY A 147 24.28 -6.03 -11.92
CA GLY A 147 25.37 -5.45 -11.16
C GLY A 147 25.88 -4.15 -11.77
N ASN A 148 27.00 -3.67 -11.25
CA ASN A 148 27.75 -2.55 -11.80
C ASN A 148 29.23 -2.93 -11.89
N ALA A 149 29.81 -2.82 -13.08
CA ALA A 149 31.20 -3.08 -13.37
C ALA A 149 31.89 -1.75 -13.68
N ALA A 150 32.36 -1.08 -12.63
CA ALA A 150 33.16 0.13 -12.75
C ALA A 150 34.59 -0.20 -13.19
N ILE A 151 35.17 0.65 -14.04
CA ILE A 151 36.59 0.56 -14.40
C ILE A 151 37.42 0.96 -13.19
N GLU A 152 38.39 0.11 -12.83
CA GLU A 152 39.33 0.39 -11.75
C GLU A 152 40.10 1.71 -12.00
N GLY A 153 40.22 2.53 -10.97
CA GLY A 153 40.94 3.81 -11.05
C GLY A 153 40.16 4.98 -11.66
N LYS A 154 38.88 4.78 -12.04
CA LYS A 154 37.97 5.87 -12.44
C LYS A 154 36.90 6.13 -11.39
N VAL A 155 36.55 7.41 -11.21
CA VAL A 155 35.47 7.86 -10.32
C VAL A 155 34.36 8.49 -11.18
N ASP A 156 33.73 7.65 -12.00
CA ASP A 156 32.61 8.04 -12.88
C ASP A 156 31.31 7.40 -12.39
N VAL A 157 31.03 7.50 -11.08
CA VAL A 157 29.80 6.93 -10.50
C VAL A 157 28.65 7.92 -10.67
N GLU A 158 27.72 7.57 -11.54
CA GLU A 158 26.49 8.34 -11.72
C GLU A 158 25.48 8.01 -10.62
N ALA A 159 24.91 9.04 -9.99
CA ALA A 159 23.90 8.87 -8.98
C ALA A 159 22.57 8.45 -9.61
N LYS A 160 21.94 7.39 -9.07
CA LYS A 160 20.56 7.05 -9.43
C LYS A 160 19.61 8.07 -8.78
N ALA A 161 18.87 8.80 -9.61
CA ALA A 161 17.83 9.70 -9.13
C ALA A 161 16.58 8.90 -8.77
N GLU A 162 16.38 8.64 -7.47
CA GLU A 162 15.12 8.08 -6.97
C GLU A 162 14.14 9.19 -6.65
N GLN A 163 12.94 9.12 -7.22
CA GLN A 163 11.89 10.10 -6.96
C GLN A 163 11.10 9.73 -5.70
N THR A 164 10.86 10.71 -4.84
CA THR A 164 9.96 10.59 -3.69
C THR A 164 8.65 11.31 -4.00
N ALA A 165 7.54 10.57 -3.99
CA ALA A 165 6.22 11.15 -4.15
C ALA A 165 5.71 11.69 -2.81
N VAL A 166 5.12 12.89 -2.82
CA VAL A 166 4.48 13.50 -1.66
C VAL A 166 2.97 13.45 -1.86
N TYR A 167 2.28 12.77 -0.96
CA TYR A 167 0.82 12.70 -0.97
C TYR A 167 0.25 13.45 0.22
N THR A 168 -0.61 14.44 -0.03
CA THR A 168 -1.29 15.20 1.02
C THR A 168 -2.63 14.56 1.36
N ASN A 169 -2.94 14.53 2.65
CA ASN A 169 -4.26 14.21 3.18
C ASN A 169 -4.71 15.27 4.19
N TYR A 170 -6.02 15.39 4.35
CA TYR A 170 -6.67 16.43 5.15
C TYR A 170 -7.44 15.82 6.32
N CYS A 171 -7.62 16.62 7.38
CA CYS A 171 -8.49 16.29 8.49
C CYS A 171 -9.96 16.52 8.11
N GLN A 172 -10.84 15.62 8.57
CA GLN A 172 -12.29 15.73 8.40
C GLN A 172 -12.95 15.87 9.76
N LEU A 173 -13.93 16.77 9.85
CA LEU A 173 -14.83 16.87 10.99
C LEU A 173 -16.04 15.94 10.77
N VAL A 174 -16.37 15.13 11.78
CA VAL A 174 -17.54 14.24 11.77
C VAL A 174 -18.49 14.72 12.85
N GLU A 175 -19.64 15.23 12.42
CA GLU A 175 -20.66 15.77 13.31
C GLU A 175 -21.96 14.96 13.18
N GLU A 176 -22.63 14.75 14.32
CA GLU A 176 -23.95 14.13 14.41
C GLU A 176 -24.80 14.97 15.35
N ALA A 177 -25.85 15.59 14.82
CA ALA A 177 -26.78 16.37 15.63
C ALA A 177 -27.81 15.44 16.31
N VAL A 178 -28.04 15.64 17.60
CA VAL A 178 -29.15 15.02 18.34
C VAL A 178 -30.17 16.11 18.62
N ASN A 179 -31.35 15.99 18.03
CA ASN A 179 -32.46 16.88 18.34
C ASN A 179 -33.25 16.28 19.51
N LEU A 180 -33.32 17.01 20.62
CA LEU A 180 -34.07 16.63 21.81
C LEU A 180 -35.23 17.62 21.95
N SER A 181 -36.46 17.14 21.86
CA SER A 181 -37.64 17.95 22.13
C SER A 181 -38.09 17.77 23.59
N PHE A 182 -38.73 18.79 24.18
CA PHE A 182 -39.32 18.67 25.52
C PHE A 182 -40.46 17.62 25.60
N GLU A 183 -40.99 17.18 24.45
CA GLU A 183 -41.97 16.09 24.35
C GLU A 183 -41.30 14.70 24.48
N ASP A 184 -39.99 14.59 24.27
CA ASP A 184 -39.25 13.33 24.40
C ASP A 184 -39.12 12.86 25.86
N THR A 185 -39.22 13.78 26.83
CA THR A 185 -39.43 13.40 28.24
C THR A 185 -40.78 12.72 28.50
N GLU A 186 -41.79 12.91 27.64
CA GLU A 186 -43.00 12.07 27.66
C GLU A 186 -42.84 10.76 26.87
N GLN A 187 -42.02 10.73 25.80
CA GLN A 187 -41.66 9.47 25.12
C GLN A 187 -40.85 8.53 26.02
N MET A 188 -40.04 9.07 26.93
CA MET A 188 -39.38 8.34 28.00
C MET A 188 -40.34 7.46 28.81
N ARG A 189 -41.58 7.92 29.05
CA ARG A 189 -42.63 7.15 29.72
C ARG A 189 -43.29 6.08 28.84
N LYS A 190 -43.26 6.24 27.51
CA LYS A 190 -43.96 5.36 26.55
C LYS A 190 -43.05 4.31 25.91
N ILE A 191 -41.76 4.60 25.72
CA ILE A 191 -40.81 3.79 24.94
C ILE A 191 -39.51 3.50 25.71
N GLY A 192 -39.29 4.11 26.87
CA GLY A 192 -38.17 3.83 27.77
C GLY A 192 -36.78 4.27 27.26
N ARG A 193 -36.70 5.12 26.25
CA ARG A 193 -35.42 5.62 25.69
C ARG A 193 -35.04 6.96 26.31
N THR A 194 -33.94 6.97 27.07
CA THR A 194 -33.42 8.17 27.74
C THR A 194 -32.60 9.04 26.79
N GLU A 195 -32.47 10.32 27.14
CA GLU A 195 -31.54 11.25 26.46
C GLU A 195 -30.13 10.65 26.34
N GLN A 196 -29.67 9.95 27.37
CA GLN A 196 -28.37 9.27 27.38
C GLN A 196 -28.29 8.16 26.33
N VAL A 197 -29.37 7.41 26.10
CA VAL A 197 -29.43 6.39 25.05
C VAL A 197 -29.35 7.02 23.66
N LEU A 198 -30.03 8.14 23.42
CA LEU A 198 -29.99 8.84 22.13
C LEU A 198 -28.60 9.44 21.84
N LYS A 199 -27.95 10.00 22.87
CA LYS A 199 -26.56 10.45 22.79
C LYS A 199 -25.60 9.28 22.50
N ALA A 200 -25.75 8.15 23.18
CA ALA A 200 -24.95 6.95 22.93
C ALA A 200 -25.14 6.41 21.50
N GLU A 201 -26.37 6.35 21.00
CA GLU A 201 -26.66 5.94 19.62
C GLU A 201 -26.05 6.91 18.58
N ALA A 202 -26.07 8.22 18.86
CA ALA A 202 -25.44 9.22 17.99
C ALA A 202 -23.92 9.08 17.96
N ILE A 203 -23.29 8.82 19.10
CA ILE A 203 -21.86 8.52 19.21
C ILE A 203 -21.53 7.26 18.39
N ASP A 204 -22.33 6.19 18.49
CA ASP A 204 -22.12 4.97 17.70
C ASP A 204 -22.27 5.20 16.19
N ARG A 205 -23.21 6.06 15.77
CA ARG A 205 -23.30 6.46 14.35
C ARG A 205 -22.09 7.26 13.89
N ALA A 206 -21.59 8.19 14.71
CA ALA A 206 -20.37 8.94 14.41
C ALA A 206 -19.15 7.99 14.29
N ARG A 207 -19.03 7.01 15.18
CA ARG A 207 -17.99 5.96 15.13
C ARG A 207 -18.05 5.16 13.83
N VAL A 208 -19.25 4.74 13.40
CA VAL A 208 -19.43 4.02 12.13
C VAL A 208 -19.05 4.89 10.93
N LYS A 209 -19.35 6.20 10.96
CA LYS A 209 -18.92 7.15 9.92
C LYS A 209 -17.39 7.26 9.86
N MET A 210 -16.71 7.45 11.00
CA MET A 210 -15.24 7.50 11.07
C MET A 210 -14.60 6.21 10.54
N ALA A 211 -15.10 5.06 10.97
CA ALA A 211 -14.70 3.74 10.50
C ALA A 211 -14.81 3.59 8.96
N ARG A 212 -15.92 4.05 8.37
CA ARG A 212 -16.13 4.02 6.92
C ARG A 212 -15.18 4.95 6.19
N THR A 213 -14.91 6.14 6.74
CA THR A 213 -13.94 7.09 6.16
C THR A 213 -12.53 6.49 6.12
N ALA A 214 -12.13 5.69 7.12
CA ALA A 214 -10.81 5.02 7.09
C ALA A 214 -10.61 4.07 5.89
N ILE A 215 -11.69 3.47 5.36
CA ILE A 215 -11.62 2.55 4.21
C ILE A 215 -11.92 3.28 2.90
N PHE A 216 -13.03 4.02 2.85
CA PHE A 216 -13.63 4.57 1.63
C PHE A 216 -13.44 6.09 1.48
N GLY A 217 -12.79 6.75 2.44
CA GLY A 217 -12.60 8.20 2.44
C GLY A 217 -11.92 8.71 1.18
N VAL A 218 -12.34 9.90 0.75
CA VAL A 218 -11.79 10.58 -0.42
C VAL A 218 -11.18 11.90 0.01
N ALA A 219 -9.91 12.14 -0.32
CA ALA A 219 -9.23 13.39 0.01
C ALA A 219 -9.81 14.56 -0.78
N SER A 220 -10.19 15.61 -0.08
CA SER A 220 -10.57 16.91 -0.64
C SER A 220 -9.98 18.02 0.22
N ALA A 221 -9.36 19.01 -0.43
CA ALA A 221 -8.86 20.18 0.26
C ALA A 221 -10.04 21.01 0.79
N PRO A 222 -9.97 21.49 2.05
CA PRO A 222 -10.99 22.38 2.57
C PRO A 222 -10.97 23.71 1.82
N SER A 223 -12.15 24.27 1.58
CA SER A 223 -12.35 25.63 1.10
C SER A 223 -13.57 26.25 1.76
N VAL A 224 -13.81 27.55 1.55
CA VAL A 224 -15.01 28.24 2.07
C VAL A 224 -16.30 27.53 1.63
N SER A 225 -16.30 26.88 0.46
CA SER A 225 -17.46 26.21 -0.12
C SER A 225 -17.40 24.68 -0.10
N ALA A 226 -16.32 24.08 0.41
CA ALA A 226 -16.16 22.62 0.40
C ALA A 226 -15.49 22.12 1.68
N PRO A 227 -16.02 21.09 2.34
CA PRO A 227 -15.42 20.54 3.54
C PRO A 227 -14.09 19.84 3.24
N GLY A 228 -13.19 19.85 4.23
CA GLY A 228 -12.02 18.98 4.24
C GLY A 228 -12.45 17.52 4.37
N MET A 229 -11.90 16.65 3.53
CA MET A 229 -12.22 15.22 3.55
C MET A 229 -10.96 14.38 3.66
N THR A 230 -11.00 13.35 4.50
CA THR A 230 -9.87 12.44 4.73
C THR A 230 -9.88 11.29 3.73
N ARG A 231 -8.69 10.97 3.21
CA ARG A 231 -8.38 9.81 2.37
C ARG A 231 -8.43 8.51 3.17
N GLY A 232 -9.14 7.50 2.64
CA GLY A 232 -9.16 6.14 3.16
C GLY A 232 -8.18 5.21 2.44
N LEU A 233 -8.04 3.98 2.96
CA LEU A 233 -7.13 2.95 2.46
C LEU A 233 -7.28 2.68 0.96
N GLN A 234 -8.51 2.64 0.44
CA GLN A 234 -8.73 2.35 -0.99
C GLN A 234 -8.19 3.44 -1.91
N GLN A 235 -8.31 4.71 -1.51
CA GLN A 235 -7.80 5.81 -2.32
C GLN A 235 -6.27 5.95 -2.18
N TRP A 236 -5.70 5.54 -1.05
CA TRP A 236 -4.24 5.37 -0.90
C TRP A 236 -3.69 4.36 -1.90
N LEU A 237 -4.29 3.17 -1.97
CA LEU A 237 -3.86 2.12 -2.89
C LEU A 237 -3.96 2.54 -4.38
N LYS A 238 -4.99 3.32 -4.74
CA LYS A 238 -5.14 3.84 -6.11
C LYS A 238 -4.03 4.83 -6.48
N LEU A 239 -3.66 5.75 -5.58
CA LEU A 239 -2.64 6.76 -5.88
C LEU A 239 -1.23 6.17 -5.90
N SER A 240 -0.92 5.24 -5.00
CA SER A 240 0.40 4.63 -4.94
C SER A 240 0.69 3.68 -6.10
N GLY A 241 -0.24 3.51 -7.05
CA GLY A 241 -0.14 2.50 -8.10
C GLY A 241 -0.09 1.08 -7.53
N GLY A 242 -0.88 0.81 -6.48
CA GLY A 242 -0.88 -0.48 -5.80
C GLY A 242 -1.08 -1.66 -6.76
N ILE A 243 -0.49 -2.81 -6.43
CA ILE A 243 -0.57 -4.01 -7.25
C ILE A 243 -2.04 -4.46 -7.33
N THR A 244 -2.63 -4.37 -8.52
CA THR A 244 -4.00 -4.83 -8.77
C THR A 244 -3.99 -6.11 -9.60
N THR A 245 -4.71 -7.13 -9.14
CA THR A 245 -4.96 -8.35 -9.91
C THR A 245 -6.45 -8.48 -10.14
N ASN A 246 -6.89 -8.44 -11.40
CA ASN A 246 -8.27 -8.76 -11.72
C ASN A 246 -8.47 -10.28 -11.58
N VAL A 247 -9.24 -10.69 -10.58
CA VAL A 247 -9.49 -12.11 -10.32
C VAL A 247 -10.53 -12.69 -11.29
N GLY A 248 -11.32 -11.86 -11.99
CA GLY A 248 -12.23 -12.28 -13.07
C GLY A 248 -13.32 -13.29 -12.67
N GLY A 249 -13.42 -13.64 -11.39
CA GLY A 249 -14.23 -14.74 -10.88
C GLY A 249 -14.12 -14.88 -9.36
N ALA A 250 -14.31 -16.11 -8.85
CA ALA A 250 -14.21 -16.38 -7.41
C ALA A 250 -12.81 -16.08 -6.86
N PHE A 251 -12.75 -15.53 -5.65
CA PHE A 251 -11.48 -15.30 -4.96
C PHE A 251 -10.88 -16.63 -4.52
N THR A 252 -9.73 -17.00 -5.12
CA THR A 252 -9.04 -18.28 -4.89
C THR A 252 -7.72 -18.07 -4.14
N GLU A 253 -7.25 -19.13 -3.47
CA GLU A 253 -5.95 -19.13 -2.79
C GLU A 253 -4.79 -18.88 -3.77
N THR A 254 -4.88 -19.39 -5.01
CA THR A 254 -3.88 -19.15 -6.06
C THR A 254 -3.78 -17.67 -6.41
N ALA A 255 -4.91 -16.97 -6.52
CA ALA A 255 -4.90 -15.52 -6.81
C ALA A 255 -4.20 -14.73 -5.68
N LEU A 256 -4.40 -15.13 -4.43
CA LEU A 256 -3.70 -14.55 -3.28
C LEU A 256 -2.19 -14.82 -3.32
N LYS A 257 -1.77 -16.06 -3.59
CA LYS A 257 -0.34 -16.43 -3.69
C LYS A 257 0.36 -15.65 -4.79
N ASN A 258 -0.25 -15.52 -5.96
CA ASN A 258 0.30 -14.74 -7.07
C ASN A 258 0.49 -13.27 -6.66
N MET A 259 -0.47 -12.69 -5.95
CA MET A 259 -0.37 -11.31 -5.45
C MET A 259 0.76 -11.15 -4.43
N LEU A 260 0.88 -12.07 -3.47
CA LEU A 260 1.97 -12.07 -2.48
C LEU A 260 3.34 -12.23 -3.16
N GLN A 261 3.43 -13.06 -4.20
CA GLN A 261 4.65 -13.21 -4.99
C GLN A 261 5.02 -11.92 -5.72
N THR A 262 4.05 -11.20 -6.30
CA THR A 262 4.31 -9.90 -6.92
C THR A 262 4.78 -8.86 -5.90
N ILE A 263 4.19 -8.84 -4.70
CA ILE A 263 4.65 -7.96 -3.61
C ILE A 263 6.11 -8.29 -3.25
N ARG A 264 6.46 -9.57 -3.17
CA ARG A 264 7.83 -10.03 -2.89
C ARG A 264 8.82 -9.62 -3.99
N GLN A 265 8.45 -9.80 -5.25
CA GLN A 265 9.31 -9.39 -6.39
C GLN A 265 9.56 -7.88 -6.41
N THR A 266 8.63 -7.10 -5.85
CA THR A 266 8.77 -5.64 -5.70
C THR A 266 9.53 -5.26 -4.42
N GLY A 267 9.88 -6.23 -3.56
CA GLY A 267 10.60 -6.00 -2.30
C GLY A 267 9.74 -5.52 -1.15
N GLY A 268 8.40 -5.64 -1.24
CA GLY A 268 7.48 -5.26 -0.17
C GLY A 268 7.35 -6.31 0.92
N ASN A 269 6.95 -5.90 2.13
CA ASN A 269 6.54 -6.78 3.22
C ASN A 269 5.04 -6.57 3.53
N VAL A 270 4.35 -7.63 3.98
CA VAL A 270 2.91 -7.61 4.22
C VAL A 270 2.62 -7.66 5.71
N ASN A 271 2.01 -6.60 6.23
CA ASN A 271 1.67 -6.49 7.65
C ASN A 271 0.31 -7.11 7.99
N ALA A 272 -0.67 -7.04 7.09
CA ALA A 272 -2.02 -7.56 7.31
C ALA A 272 -2.77 -7.80 6.00
N ILE A 273 -3.74 -8.70 6.03
CA ILE A 273 -4.74 -8.87 4.96
C ILE A 273 -6.07 -8.32 5.47
N VAL A 274 -6.54 -7.23 4.86
CA VAL A 274 -7.83 -6.60 5.19
C VAL A 274 -8.91 -7.11 4.23
N MET A 275 -10.01 -7.65 4.74
CA MET A 275 -11.10 -8.17 3.91
C MET A 275 -12.48 -8.04 4.56
N SER A 276 -13.54 -7.87 3.76
CA SER A 276 -14.92 -7.92 4.28
C SER A 276 -15.29 -9.30 4.84
N VAL A 277 -16.25 -9.35 5.76
CA VAL A 277 -16.83 -10.59 6.32
C VAL A 277 -17.22 -11.59 5.23
N ALA A 278 -17.83 -11.14 4.14
CA ALA A 278 -18.24 -12.00 3.03
C ALA A 278 -17.04 -12.72 2.38
N LYS A 279 -15.94 -12.00 2.17
CA LYS A 279 -14.70 -12.58 1.62
C LYS A 279 -13.94 -13.41 2.65
N LYS A 280 -14.10 -13.11 3.93
CA LYS A 280 -13.56 -13.93 5.02
C LYS A 280 -14.17 -15.34 5.03
N MET A 281 -15.46 -15.46 4.76
CA MET A 281 -16.11 -16.77 4.66
C MET A 281 -15.50 -17.62 3.53
N THR A 282 -15.25 -17.02 2.36
CA THR A 282 -14.55 -17.70 1.26
C THR A 282 -13.09 -18.01 1.63
N PHE A 283 -12.40 -17.08 2.29
CA PHE A 283 -11.02 -17.30 2.73
C PHE A 283 -10.92 -18.49 3.70
N ASN A 284 -11.89 -18.65 4.60
CA ASN A 284 -11.93 -19.77 5.54
C ASN A 284 -12.09 -21.13 4.86
N THR A 285 -12.34 -21.20 3.54
CA THR A 285 -12.35 -22.45 2.75
C THR A 285 -10.99 -22.79 2.13
N PHE A 286 -9.97 -21.94 2.27
CA PHE A 286 -8.62 -22.21 1.74
C PHE A 286 -7.97 -23.37 2.50
N THR A 287 -7.62 -24.45 1.81
CA THR A 287 -7.07 -25.67 2.42
C THR A 287 -5.64 -25.95 1.97
N GLY A 288 -5.07 -25.18 1.04
CA GLY A 288 -3.90 -25.59 0.30
C GLY A 288 -4.24 -26.64 -0.76
N ALA A 289 -3.48 -26.66 -1.85
CA ALA A 289 -3.62 -27.68 -2.88
C ALA A 289 -3.18 -29.05 -2.31
N GLY A 290 -4.06 -30.05 -2.36
CA GLY A 290 -3.72 -31.44 -1.98
C GLY A 290 -3.89 -31.81 -0.51
N VAL A 291 -4.42 -30.92 0.33
CA VAL A 291 -4.77 -31.26 1.72
C VAL A 291 -6.16 -31.90 1.75
N THR A 292 -6.20 -33.22 1.77
CA THR A 292 -7.44 -34.02 1.82
C THR A 292 -8.09 -34.04 3.21
N ALA A 293 -7.33 -33.72 4.26
CA ALA A 293 -7.81 -33.63 5.63
C ALA A 293 -7.05 -32.53 6.38
N VAL A 294 -7.78 -31.56 6.91
CA VAL A 294 -7.28 -30.63 7.93
C VAL A 294 -7.66 -31.24 9.27
N ASN A 295 -6.70 -31.52 10.14
CA ASN A 295 -6.98 -32.01 11.48
C ASN A 295 -7.75 -30.93 12.25
N LEU A 296 -9.06 -31.11 12.35
CA LEU A 296 -9.93 -30.28 13.16
C LEU A 296 -10.09 -31.00 14.50
N ASP A 297 -9.42 -30.51 15.54
CA ASP A 297 -9.74 -30.86 16.93
C ASP A 297 -11.05 -30.20 17.33
N ALA A 298 -12.12 -30.60 16.64
CA ALA A 298 -13.48 -30.25 16.98
C ALA A 298 -13.88 -31.06 18.21
N LYS A 299 -14.10 -30.38 19.35
CA LYS A 299 -14.76 -31.01 20.50
C LYS A 299 -16.13 -31.53 20.05
N GLN A 300 -16.59 -32.65 20.64
CA GLN A 300 -17.94 -33.17 20.39
C GLN A 300 -18.95 -32.02 20.59
N ASN A 301 -19.73 -31.71 19.54
CA ASN A 301 -20.68 -30.57 19.41
C ASN A 301 -20.13 -29.23 18.88
N SER A 302 -18.92 -29.18 18.31
CA SER A 302 -18.41 -28.00 17.58
C SER A 302 -18.09 -28.36 16.14
N ALA A 303 -18.49 -27.54 15.17
CA ALA A 303 -18.16 -27.72 13.75
C ALA A 303 -17.76 -26.38 13.13
N GLY A 304 -16.72 -26.39 12.29
CA GLY A 304 -16.26 -25.20 11.56
C GLY A 304 -14.75 -24.97 11.69
N ARG A 305 -14.25 -24.08 10.83
CA ARG A 305 -12.86 -23.64 10.80
C ARG A 305 -12.82 -22.13 10.66
N ILE A 306 -11.97 -21.49 11.46
CA ILE A 306 -11.65 -20.07 11.35
C ILE A 306 -10.13 -19.99 11.12
N LEU A 307 -9.73 -19.30 10.06
CA LEU A 307 -8.31 -19.05 9.79
C LEU A 307 -7.96 -17.66 10.32
N ASP A 308 -7.14 -17.51 11.36
CA ASP A 308 -6.83 -16.17 11.90
C ASP A 308 -5.60 -15.52 11.24
N SER A 309 -4.74 -16.32 10.64
CA SER A 309 -3.57 -15.87 9.90
C SER A 309 -3.35 -16.71 8.63
N TYR A 310 -2.64 -16.14 7.67
CA TYR A 310 -2.18 -16.84 6.49
C TYR A 310 -0.67 -17.07 6.58
N LEU A 311 -0.25 -18.34 6.58
CA LEU A 311 1.16 -18.69 6.51
C LEU A 311 1.61 -18.64 5.06
N ALA A 312 2.27 -17.55 4.70
CA ALA A 312 2.82 -17.35 3.36
C ALA A 312 4.32 -17.67 3.34
N ASP A 313 4.74 -18.44 2.35
CA ASP A 313 6.14 -18.78 2.16
C ASP A 313 7.00 -17.51 1.93
N GLY A 314 7.97 -17.30 2.82
CA GLY A 314 8.84 -16.13 2.83
C GLY A 314 8.28 -14.86 3.50
N PHE A 315 7.01 -14.84 3.95
CA PHE A 315 6.44 -13.73 4.75
C PHE A 315 6.06 -14.14 6.17
N GLY A 316 5.99 -15.44 6.45
CA GLY A 316 5.56 -15.95 7.75
C GLY A 316 4.05 -15.81 7.96
N ALA A 317 3.63 -15.67 9.22
CA ALA A 317 2.23 -15.55 9.59
C ALA A 317 1.72 -14.12 9.37
N ILE A 318 0.87 -13.94 8.37
CA ILE A 318 0.22 -12.66 8.08
C ILE A 318 -1.14 -12.63 8.79
N PRO A 319 -1.41 -11.69 9.71
CA PRO A 319 -2.69 -11.61 10.39
C PRO A 319 -3.80 -11.15 9.45
N ILE A 320 -5.02 -11.66 9.69
CA ILE A 320 -6.20 -11.29 8.91
C ILE A 320 -7.06 -10.34 9.72
N VAL A 321 -7.37 -9.20 9.12
CA VAL A 321 -8.25 -8.16 9.68
C VAL A 321 -9.54 -8.14 8.88
N VAL A 322 -10.66 -8.24 9.61
CA VAL A 322 -12.02 -8.23 9.05
C VAL A 322 -12.73 -6.95 9.45
#